data_AF-A0AAP0DYJ5-F1
#
_entry.id   AF-A0AAP0DYJ5-F1
#
_cell.length_a   1.000
_cell.length_b   1.000
_cell.length_c   1.000
_cell.angle_alpha   90.00
_cell.angle_beta   90.00
_cell.angle_gamma   90.00
#
_symmetry.space_group_name_H-M   'P 1'
#
loop_
_entity.id
_entity.type
_entity.pdbx_description
1 polymer ?
#
loop_
_entity_poly.entity_id
_entity_poly.type
_entity_poly.pdbx_seq_one_letter_code
_entity_poly.pdbx_strand_id
1 'polypeptide(L)'
;MIQIMVGASIDKGVELDCQFAEFDDVRYHIQVAMRYPQFMQLSMSLPIPPPETIFFDGLPFGAIDAIKAEYGGVVQILDPPRDGYNLTMKINLAKLPVDEEEQYDLLVRIASLREVVLGAPLRLIFKHLASKTVAPGLDRLVALVHRPKESFFLVPGVDKVTVVFPMRFKDSVDIILATSFLQEFVEARRTAGLNNAPPCLWSPTPPLELEGAPSEALTANAGFVTFVIFPRHVEGRKLDRAVWSLSTFHAYVSYHVKVKFLLT
;
A
#
# COMPACT_ATOMS: atom_id res chain seq x y z
N MET A 1 10.91 -12.23 -4.80
CA MET A 1 10.70 -13.67 -4.52
C MET A 1 9.62 -14.26 -5.43
N ILE A 2 8.39 -13.70 -5.46
CA ILE A 2 7.32 -14.09 -6.40
C ILE A 2 7.85 -14.22 -7.83
N GLN A 3 8.48 -13.16 -8.34
CA GLN A 3 9.06 -13.12 -9.68
C GLN A 3 9.99 -14.30 -10.00
N ILE A 4 10.89 -14.68 -9.08
CA ILE A 4 11.83 -15.80 -9.26
C ILE A 4 11.07 -17.12 -9.37
N MET A 5 10.01 -17.28 -8.58
CA MET A 5 9.21 -18.51 -8.55
C MET A 5 8.32 -18.63 -9.78
N VAL A 6 7.77 -17.51 -10.27
CA VAL A 6 7.00 -17.51 -11.51
C VAL A 6 7.91 -17.82 -12.71
N GLY A 7 9.09 -17.20 -12.78
CA GLY A 7 10.08 -17.50 -13.83
C GLY A 7 10.52 -18.97 -13.83
N ALA A 8 10.85 -19.52 -12.65
CA ALA A 8 11.27 -20.91 -12.52
C ALA A 8 10.19 -21.93 -12.89
N SER A 9 8.91 -21.60 -12.68
CA SER A 9 7.78 -22.46 -13.06
C SER A 9 7.53 -22.48 -14.57
N ILE A 10 7.72 -21.34 -15.26
CA ILE A 10 7.47 -21.21 -16.70
C ILE A 10 8.48 -22.06 -17.49
N ASP A 11 9.75 -22.05 -17.09
CA ASP A 11 10.83 -22.72 -17.85
C ASP A 11 10.85 -24.24 -17.71
N LYS A 12 10.36 -24.80 -16.60
CA LYS A 12 10.58 -26.22 -16.27
C LYS A 12 9.32 -27.06 -16.19
N GLY A 13 8.12 -26.46 -16.26
CA GLY A 13 6.86 -27.20 -16.14
C GLY A 13 6.79 -28.04 -14.85
N VAL A 14 7.28 -27.47 -13.74
CA VAL A 14 7.42 -28.15 -12.44
C VAL A 14 6.21 -27.84 -11.59
N GLU A 15 5.73 -28.85 -10.85
CA GLU A 15 4.73 -28.66 -9.80
C GLU A 15 5.28 -27.71 -8.74
N LEU A 16 4.55 -26.63 -8.47
CA LEU A 16 4.94 -25.63 -7.49
C LEU A 16 3.84 -25.54 -6.44
N ASP A 17 4.22 -25.64 -5.17
CA ASP A 17 3.33 -25.35 -4.03
C ASP A 17 4.18 -24.67 -2.95
N CYS A 18 4.00 -23.37 -2.78
CA CYS A 18 4.86 -22.57 -1.91
C CYS A 18 4.07 -21.52 -1.14
N GLN A 19 4.46 -21.33 0.12
CA GLN A 19 3.95 -20.28 0.99
C GLN A 19 5.10 -19.37 1.42
N PHE A 20 4.84 -18.07 1.48
CA PHE A 20 5.79 -17.11 2.03
C PHE A 20 5.05 -15.93 2.64
N ALA A 21 5.73 -15.24 3.55
CA ALA A 21 5.26 -14.02 4.19
C ALA A 21 6.06 -12.82 3.69
N GLU A 22 5.41 -11.67 3.64
CA GLU A 22 5.97 -10.37 3.30
C GLU A 22 5.83 -9.42 4.50
N PHE A 23 6.27 -8.17 4.35
CA PHE A 23 6.07 -7.13 5.35
C PHE A 23 4.59 -6.94 5.69
N ASP A 24 4.33 -6.50 6.92
CA ASP A 24 2.99 -6.17 7.43
C ASP A 24 2.01 -7.36 7.46
N ASP A 25 2.54 -8.57 7.73
CA ASP A 25 1.79 -9.85 7.86
C ASP A 25 0.94 -10.20 6.62
N VAL A 26 1.38 -9.74 5.45
CA VAL A 26 0.86 -10.21 4.18
C VAL A 26 1.43 -11.59 3.90
N ARG A 27 0.59 -12.55 3.52
CA ARG A 27 1.00 -13.91 3.19
C ARG A 27 0.53 -14.29 1.80
N TYR A 28 1.32 -15.10 1.14
CA TYR A 28 1.01 -15.58 -0.19
C TYR A 28 1.08 -17.09 -0.25
N HIS A 29 0.30 -17.64 -1.17
CA HIS A 29 0.38 -19.03 -1.59
C HIS A 29 0.39 -19.10 -3.10
N ILE A 30 1.42 -19.72 -3.66
CA ILE A 30 1.57 -19.92 -5.10
C ILE A 30 1.46 -21.41 -5.37
N GLN A 31 0.57 -21.76 -6.29
CA GLN A 31 0.37 -23.14 -6.70
C GLN A 31 0.32 -23.27 -8.23
N VAL A 32 1.06 -24.23 -8.77
CA VAL A 32 0.99 -24.68 -10.17
C VAL A 32 0.82 -26.19 -10.16
N ALA A 33 -0.31 -26.68 -10.67
CA ALA A 33 -0.62 -28.10 -10.70
C ALA A 33 -0.30 -28.70 -12.07
N MET A 34 0.35 -29.88 -12.10
CA MET A 34 0.71 -30.58 -13.34
C MET A 34 -0.49 -30.91 -14.25
N ARG A 35 -1.69 -31.01 -13.68
CA ARG A 35 -2.92 -31.24 -14.45
C ARG A 35 -3.30 -30.04 -15.32
N TYR A 36 -2.88 -28.84 -14.93
CA TYR A 36 -3.21 -27.58 -15.59
C TYR A 36 -1.98 -26.64 -15.59
N PRO A 37 -0.87 -27.03 -16.23
CA PRO A 37 0.42 -26.34 -16.12
C PRO A 37 0.40 -24.94 -16.74
N GLN A 38 -0.59 -24.63 -17.59
CA GLN A 38 -0.81 -23.30 -18.15
C GLN A 38 -1.41 -22.29 -17.15
N PHE A 39 -1.81 -22.74 -15.97
CA PHE A 39 -2.42 -21.89 -14.95
C PHE A 39 -1.63 -21.91 -13.66
N MET A 40 -1.38 -20.72 -13.14
CA MET A 40 -0.82 -20.50 -11.82
C MET A 40 -1.87 -19.87 -10.91
N GLN A 41 -2.04 -20.41 -9.72
CA GLN A 41 -2.85 -19.80 -8.68
C GLN A 41 -1.95 -18.99 -7.74
N LEU A 42 -2.29 -17.73 -7.53
CA LEU A 42 -1.68 -16.84 -6.56
C LEU A 42 -2.77 -16.42 -5.57
N SER A 43 -2.67 -16.90 -4.33
CA SER A 43 -3.56 -16.49 -3.25
C SER A 43 -2.84 -15.54 -2.31
N MET A 44 -3.54 -14.51 -1.85
CA MET A 44 -3.04 -13.46 -0.97
C MET A 44 -3.94 -13.34 0.26
N SER A 45 -3.31 -13.37 1.44
CA SER A 45 -3.93 -13.06 2.72
C SER A 45 -3.41 -11.71 3.18
N LEU A 46 -4.33 -10.86 3.59
CA LEU A 46 -4.06 -9.56 4.20
C LEU A 46 -4.08 -9.70 5.73
N PRO A 47 -3.38 -8.80 6.45
CA PRO A 47 -3.52 -8.73 7.90
C PRO A 47 -4.97 -8.39 8.28
N ILE A 48 -5.34 -8.72 9.52
CA ILE A 48 -6.63 -8.30 10.07
C ILE A 48 -6.69 -6.76 10.03
N PRO A 49 -7.62 -6.17 9.27
CA PRO A 49 -7.71 -4.73 9.13
C PRO A 49 -8.27 -4.10 10.41
N PRO A 50 -7.88 -2.86 10.78
CA PRO A 50 -8.54 -2.11 11.84
C PRO A 50 -10.04 -1.90 11.52
N PRO A 51 -10.93 -1.94 12.53
CA PRO A 51 -12.38 -1.87 12.33
C PRO A 51 -12.87 -0.63 11.57
N GLU A 52 -12.13 0.48 11.65
CA GLU A 52 -12.46 1.75 10.99
C GLU A 52 -12.19 1.73 9.47
N THR A 53 -11.48 0.73 8.96
CA THR A 53 -11.13 0.65 7.54
C THR A 53 -12.23 -0.02 6.71
N ILE A 54 -12.36 0.41 5.45
CA ILE A 54 -13.44 -0.02 4.57
C ILE A 54 -12.99 -1.23 3.74
N PHE A 55 -13.47 -2.41 4.11
CA PHE A 55 -13.21 -3.67 3.43
C PHE A 55 -14.52 -4.30 2.93
N PHE A 56 -14.49 -4.85 1.72
CA PHE A 56 -15.58 -5.60 1.11
C PHE A 56 -15.05 -6.99 0.77
N ASP A 57 -15.72 -8.05 1.26
CA ASP A 57 -15.32 -9.45 1.06
C ASP A 57 -13.83 -9.73 1.35
N GLY A 58 -13.30 -9.07 2.39
CA GLY A 58 -11.91 -9.24 2.83
C GLY A 58 -10.87 -8.43 2.06
N LEU A 59 -11.27 -7.57 1.12
CA LEU A 59 -10.37 -6.70 0.36
C LEU A 59 -10.68 -5.21 0.55
N PRO A 60 -9.68 -4.32 0.50
CA PRO A 60 -9.93 -2.89 0.58
C PRO A 60 -10.72 -2.40 -0.65
N PHE A 61 -11.52 -1.35 -0.47
CA PHE A 61 -12.33 -0.80 -1.56
C PHE A 61 -11.49 -0.42 -2.78
N GLY A 62 -12.03 -0.66 -3.98
CA GLY A 62 -11.34 -0.43 -5.25
C GLY A 62 -10.28 -1.48 -5.62
N ALA A 63 -9.94 -2.44 -4.75
CA ALA A 63 -8.93 -3.46 -5.05
C ALA A 63 -9.29 -4.33 -6.26
N ILE A 64 -10.54 -4.80 -6.35
CA ILE A 64 -10.99 -5.64 -7.48
C ILE A 64 -10.85 -4.90 -8.81
N ASP A 65 -11.27 -3.62 -8.86
CA ASP A 65 -11.17 -2.81 -10.07
C ASP A 65 -9.71 -2.50 -10.43
N ALA A 66 -8.85 -2.27 -9.44
CA ALA A 66 -7.42 -2.10 -9.64
C ALA A 66 -6.76 -3.36 -10.22
N ILE A 67 -7.08 -4.55 -9.68
CA ILE A 67 -6.57 -5.84 -10.19
C ILE A 67 -7.06 -6.07 -11.63
N LYS A 68 -8.33 -5.81 -11.92
CA LYS A 68 -8.89 -5.96 -13.27
C LYS A 68 -8.23 -5.00 -14.27
N ALA A 69 -8.02 -3.75 -13.88
CA ALA A 69 -7.36 -2.75 -14.71
C ALA A 69 -5.89 -3.11 -14.99
N GLU A 70 -5.17 -3.61 -13.99
CA GLU A 70 -3.74 -3.91 -14.12
C GLU A 70 -3.46 -5.26 -14.81
N TYR A 71 -4.27 -6.28 -14.51
CA TYR A 71 -3.96 -7.67 -14.85
C TYR A 71 -5.06 -8.40 -15.64
N GLY A 72 -6.19 -7.77 -15.95
CA GLY A 72 -7.38 -8.43 -16.51
C GLY A 72 -7.17 -9.19 -17.82
N GLY A 73 -6.12 -8.86 -18.59
CA GLY A 73 -5.77 -9.59 -19.81
C GLY A 73 -5.29 -11.03 -19.55
N VAL A 74 -4.65 -11.27 -18.41
CA VAL A 74 -3.98 -12.54 -18.08
C VAL A 74 -4.49 -13.17 -16.77
N VAL A 75 -5.24 -12.42 -15.96
CA VAL A 75 -5.74 -12.86 -14.65
C VAL A 75 -7.25 -13.01 -14.62
N GLN A 76 -7.70 -14.09 -14.00
CA GLN A 76 -9.07 -14.27 -13.52
C GLN A 76 -9.06 -14.28 -11.98
N ILE A 77 -9.89 -13.45 -11.35
CA ILE A 77 -10.13 -13.53 -9.90
C ILE A 77 -11.08 -14.69 -9.63
N LEU A 78 -10.77 -15.54 -8.65
CA LEU A 78 -11.62 -16.65 -8.21
C LEU A 78 -12.48 -16.21 -7.03
N ASP A 79 -13.77 -16.52 -7.11
CA ASP A 79 -14.77 -16.25 -6.08
C ASP A 79 -15.60 -17.54 -5.86
N PRO A 80 -15.59 -18.13 -4.65
CA PRO A 80 -14.87 -17.69 -3.46
C PRO A 80 -13.34 -17.81 -3.60
N PRO A 81 -12.55 -17.03 -2.83
CA PRO A 81 -11.11 -17.22 -2.73
C PRO A 81 -10.80 -18.56 -2.05
N ARG A 82 -9.53 -18.99 -2.13
CA ARG A 82 -9.02 -20.15 -1.39
C ARG A 82 -9.24 -19.97 0.11
N ASP A 83 -9.65 -21.04 0.79
CA ASP A 83 -9.82 -21.04 2.25
C ASP A 83 -8.58 -20.48 2.97
N GLY A 84 -8.81 -19.51 3.86
CA GLY A 84 -7.76 -18.83 4.60
C GLY A 84 -7.08 -17.66 3.87
N TYR A 85 -7.53 -17.29 2.68
CA TYR A 85 -7.02 -16.17 1.90
C TYR A 85 -8.13 -15.15 1.56
N ASN A 86 -7.75 -13.89 1.37
CA ASN A 86 -8.68 -12.81 1.02
C ASN A 86 -8.86 -12.66 -0.49
N LEU A 87 -7.89 -13.12 -1.28
CA LEU A 87 -7.87 -13.04 -2.73
C LEU A 87 -7.23 -14.29 -3.30
N THR A 88 -7.82 -14.85 -4.34
CA THR A 88 -7.16 -15.84 -5.20
C THR A 88 -7.26 -15.44 -6.65
N MET A 89 -6.12 -15.36 -7.31
CA MET A 89 -5.97 -15.04 -8.72
C MET A 89 -5.50 -16.27 -9.48
N LYS A 90 -6.15 -16.59 -10.59
CA LYS A 90 -5.72 -17.58 -11.57
C LYS A 90 -5.08 -16.85 -12.75
N ILE A 91 -3.77 -17.00 -12.88
CA ILE A 91 -2.93 -16.39 -13.91
C ILE A 91 -2.79 -17.39 -15.06
N ASN A 92 -3.13 -16.95 -16.28
CA ASN A 92 -2.97 -17.74 -17.50
C ASN A 92 -1.57 -17.51 -18.08
N LEU A 93 -0.67 -18.46 -17.85
CA LEU A 93 0.71 -18.41 -18.30
C LEU A 93 0.83 -18.43 -19.84
N ALA A 94 -0.16 -19.02 -20.54
CA ALA A 94 -0.19 -19.04 -22.00
C ALA A 94 -0.59 -17.68 -22.64
N LYS A 95 -1.02 -16.70 -21.83
CA LYS A 95 -1.32 -15.33 -22.27
C LYS A 95 -0.23 -14.34 -21.90
N LEU A 96 0.90 -14.80 -21.36
CA LEU A 96 2.04 -13.93 -21.11
C LEU A 96 2.60 -13.43 -22.45
N PRO A 97 3.18 -12.22 -22.49
CA PRO A 97 3.93 -11.73 -23.64
C PRO A 97 5.00 -12.73 -24.06
N VAL A 98 5.27 -12.81 -25.36
CA VAL A 98 6.35 -13.65 -25.91
C VAL A 98 7.69 -12.94 -25.83
N ASP A 99 7.68 -11.60 -25.85
CA ASP A 99 8.86 -10.79 -25.63
C ASP A 99 9.32 -10.91 -24.17
N GLU A 100 10.61 -11.22 -23.97
CA GLU A 100 11.16 -11.51 -22.64
C GLU A 100 11.13 -10.28 -21.72
N GLU A 101 11.32 -9.07 -22.26
CA GLU A 101 11.31 -7.83 -21.49
C GLU A 101 9.88 -7.47 -21.06
N GLU A 102 8.91 -7.52 -21.99
CA GLU A 102 7.50 -7.30 -21.66
C GLU A 102 6.95 -8.37 -20.69
N GLN A 103 7.37 -9.63 -20.87
CA GLN A 103 7.04 -10.72 -19.98
C GLN A 103 7.60 -10.45 -18.58
N TYR A 104 8.88 -10.09 -18.49
CA TYR A 104 9.54 -9.76 -17.23
C TYR A 104 8.83 -8.62 -16.50
N ASP A 105 8.50 -7.53 -17.21
CA ASP A 105 7.79 -6.38 -16.65
C ASP A 105 6.40 -6.74 -16.14
N LEU A 106 5.66 -7.58 -16.86
CA LEU A 106 4.37 -8.09 -16.38
C LEU A 106 4.54 -8.95 -15.11
N LEU A 107 5.57 -9.79 -15.04
CA LEU A 107 5.86 -10.59 -13.85
C LEU A 107 6.25 -9.74 -12.64
N VAL A 108 7.02 -8.67 -12.84
CA VAL A 108 7.34 -7.68 -11.80
C VAL A 108 6.06 -6.99 -11.30
N ARG A 109 5.17 -6.61 -12.22
CA ARG A 109 3.89 -6.02 -11.84
C ARG A 109 3.01 -7.00 -11.07
N ILE A 110 2.93 -8.26 -11.47
CA ILE A 110 2.22 -9.31 -10.71
C ILE A 110 2.85 -9.51 -9.33
N ALA A 111 4.19 -9.51 -9.24
CA ALA A 111 4.90 -9.60 -7.96
C ALA A 111 4.62 -8.41 -7.02
N SER A 112 4.15 -7.28 -7.56
CA SER A 112 3.78 -6.08 -6.82
C SER A 112 2.28 -6.06 -6.44
N LEU A 113 1.61 -7.22 -6.41
CA LEU A 113 0.18 -7.36 -6.13
C LEU A 113 -0.25 -6.65 -4.83
N ARG A 114 0.56 -6.74 -3.76
CA ARG A 114 0.27 -6.04 -2.51
C ARG A 114 0.12 -4.54 -2.69
N GLU A 115 1.01 -3.92 -3.46
CA GLU A 115 0.97 -2.48 -3.73
C GLU A 115 -0.26 -2.12 -4.55
N VAL A 116 -0.71 -3.00 -5.46
CA VAL A 116 -1.94 -2.80 -6.21
C VAL A 116 -3.16 -2.88 -5.29
N VAL A 117 -3.26 -3.93 -4.47
CA VAL A 117 -4.39 -4.17 -3.57
C VAL A 117 -4.48 -3.11 -2.47
N LEU A 118 -3.43 -2.94 -1.66
CA LEU A 118 -3.43 -2.02 -0.52
C LEU A 118 -3.38 -0.55 -0.96
N GLY A 119 -2.81 -0.26 -2.13
CA GLY A 119 -2.77 1.09 -2.69
C GLY A 119 -4.04 1.48 -3.46
N ALA A 120 -4.97 0.55 -3.74
CA ALA A 120 -6.16 0.83 -4.54
C ALA A 120 -7.07 1.93 -3.94
N PRO A 121 -7.37 1.94 -2.64
CA PRO A 121 -8.12 3.03 -2.00
C PRO A 121 -7.49 4.41 -2.24
N LEU A 122 -6.17 4.49 -2.04
CA LEU A 122 -5.43 5.73 -2.16
C LEU A 122 -5.37 6.21 -3.62
N ARG A 123 -5.17 5.28 -4.57
CA ARG A 123 -5.27 5.56 -6.01
C ARG A 123 -6.64 6.12 -6.38
N LEU A 124 -7.72 5.54 -5.87
CA LEU A 124 -9.09 6.00 -6.16
C LEU A 124 -9.28 7.44 -5.68
N ILE A 125 -8.94 7.72 -4.41
CA ILE A 125 -9.06 9.07 -3.82
C ILE A 125 -8.21 10.08 -4.61
N PHE A 126 -6.99 9.71 -4.98
CA PHE A 126 -6.10 10.61 -5.74
C PHE A 126 -6.51 10.81 -7.19
N LYS A 127 -7.15 9.83 -7.85
CA LYS A 127 -7.75 10.05 -9.17
C LYS A 127 -8.84 11.13 -9.08
N HIS A 128 -9.68 11.08 -8.06
CA HIS A 128 -10.69 12.12 -7.84
C HIS A 128 -10.08 13.49 -7.53
N LEU A 129 -9.04 13.54 -6.69
CA LEU A 129 -8.27 14.76 -6.42
C LEU A 129 -7.66 15.34 -7.71
N ALA A 130 -7.04 14.51 -8.56
CA ALA A 130 -6.44 14.96 -9.82
C ALA A 130 -7.48 15.59 -10.75
N SER A 131 -8.71 15.06 -10.74
CA SER A 131 -9.87 15.61 -11.48
C SER A 131 -10.59 16.74 -10.74
N LYS A 132 -10.10 17.20 -9.58
CA LYS A 132 -10.74 18.19 -8.71
C LYS A 132 -12.18 17.81 -8.35
N THR A 133 -12.36 16.59 -7.89
CA THR A 133 -13.63 16.04 -7.40
C THR A 133 -13.38 15.26 -6.11
N VAL A 134 -14.46 14.84 -5.45
CA VAL A 134 -14.40 13.91 -4.32
C VAL A 134 -15.10 12.63 -4.72
N ALA A 135 -14.51 11.48 -4.35
CA ALA A 135 -15.12 10.19 -4.61
C ALA A 135 -16.49 10.09 -3.88
N PRO A 136 -17.55 9.61 -4.55
CA PRO A 136 -18.87 9.47 -3.91
C PRO A 136 -18.79 8.64 -2.64
N GLY A 137 -19.35 9.15 -1.54
CA GLY A 137 -19.36 8.47 -0.24
C GLY A 137 -18.03 8.50 0.54
N LEU A 138 -17.01 9.20 0.03
CA LEU A 138 -15.70 9.40 0.70
C LEU A 138 -15.43 10.89 0.98
N ASP A 139 -16.48 11.66 1.29
CA ASP A 139 -16.41 13.09 1.65
C ASP A 139 -16.01 13.34 3.12
N ARG A 140 -15.72 12.28 3.87
CA ARG A 140 -15.38 12.29 5.29
C ARG A 140 -14.03 11.62 5.54
N LEU A 141 -13.64 11.55 6.82
CA LEU A 141 -12.45 10.84 7.25
C LEU A 141 -12.46 9.38 6.76
N VAL A 142 -11.43 9.00 5.98
CA VAL A 142 -11.23 7.65 5.47
C VAL A 142 -10.02 7.03 6.15
N ALA A 143 -10.18 5.87 6.78
CA ALA A 143 -9.08 5.11 7.34
C ALA A 143 -8.59 4.05 6.35
N LEU A 144 -7.28 3.99 6.13
CA LEU A 144 -6.63 2.96 5.31
C LEU A 144 -5.69 2.12 6.17
N VAL A 145 -5.62 0.82 5.87
CA VAL A 145 -4.66 -0.09 6.49
C VAL A 145 -3.26 0.28 6.04
N HIS A 146 -2.34 0.34 6.98
CA HIS A 146 -0.93 0.48 6.67
C HIS A 146 -0.06 -0.59 7.33
N ARG A 147 -0.33 -0.94 8.59
CA ARG A 147 0.26 -2.09 9.28
C ARG A 147 -0.83 -2.92 9.97
N PRO A 148 -0.55 -4.15 10.42
CA PRO A 148 -1.51 -4.90 11.22
C PRO A 148 -1.96 -4.06 12.42
N LYS A 149 -3.27 -3.86 12.55
CA LYS A 149 -3.90 -3.07 13.62
C LYS A 149 -3.57 -1.56 13.62
N GLU A 150 -2.99 -1.02 12.54
CA GLU A 150 -2.70 0.40 12.43
C GLU A 150 -3.18 0.99 11.12
N SER A 151 -3.87 2.13 11.25
CA SER A 151 -4.37 2.92 10.14
C SER A 151 -3.66 4.27 10.02
N PHE A 152 -3.62 4.76 8.80
CA PHE A 152 -3.45 6.18 8.51
C PHE A 152 -4.75 6.71 7.90
N PHE A 153 -4.92 8.02 7.97
CA PHE A 153 -6.21 8.65 7.70
C PHE A 153 -6.10 9.64 6.55
N LEU A 154 -7.19 9.77 5.81
CA LEU A 154 -7.35 10.74 4.75
C LEU A 154 -8.58 11.58 5.00
N VAL A 155 -8.47 12.87 4.76
CA VAL A 155 -9.58 13.79 4.64
C VAL A 155 -9.63 14.24 3.19
N PRO A 156 -10.47 13.59 2.35
CA PRO A 156 -10.59 13.95 0.95
C PRO A 156 -11.30 15.29 0.77
N GLY A 157 -10.82 16.07 -0.18
CA GLY A 157 -11.41 17.35 -0.57
C GLY A 157 -11.18 17.62 -2.06
N VAL A 158 -11.91 18.59 -2.58
CA VAL A 158 -11.90 18.93 -4.02
C VAL A 158 -10.52 19.44 -4.46
N ASP A 159 -9.90 20.31 -3.65
CA ASP A 159 -8.62 20.95 -4.00
C ASP A 159 -7.42 20.33 -3.29
N LYS A 160 -7.65 19.52 -2.26
CA LYS A 160 -6.59 18.87 -1.49
C LYS A 160 -7.10 17.61 -0.82
N VAL A 161 -6.19 16.68 -0.58
CA VAL A 161 -6.38 15.54 0.33
C VAL A 161 -5.37 15.71 1.47
N THR A 162 -5.85 15.78 2.71
CA THR A 162 -4.97 15.78 3.89
C THR A 162 -4.78 14.34 4.34
N VAL A 163 -3.53 13.92 4.52
CA VAL A 163 -3.16 12.55 4.93
C VAL A 163 -2.47 12.61 6.28
N VAL A 164 -2.96 11.87 7.28
CA VAL A 164 -2.44 11.90 8.65
C VAL A 164 -1.96 10.51 9.07
N PHE A 165 -0.71 10.42 9.50
CA PHE A 165 -0.07 9.22 10.03
C PHE A 165 0.13 9.35 11.55
N PRO A 166 -0.63 8.60 12.36
CA PRO A 166 -0.31 8.41 13.77
C PRO A 166 0.91 7.48 13.90
N MET A 167 2.04 7.98 14.38
CA MET A 167 3.31 7.25 14.40
C MET A 167 3.50 6.49 15.72
N ARG A 168 3.72 5.17 15.62
CA ARG A 168 3.84 4.28 16.79
C ARG A 168 5.06 3.38 16.72
N PHE A 169 5.85 3.40 17.79
CA PHE A 169 7.04 2.56 17.97
C PHE A 169 6.95 1.80 19.30
N LYS A 170 7.50 0.59 19.35
CA LYS A 170 7.41 -0.27 20.55
C LYS A 170 8.50 0.03 21.56
N ASP A 171 9.71 0.28 21.09
CA ASP A 171 10.89 0.51 21.93
C ASP A 171 11.00 1.99 22.33
N SER A 172 11.37 2.26 23.59
CA SER A 172 11.48 3.63 24.10
C SER A 172 12.56 4.46 23.40
N VAL A 173 13.66 3.83 22.98
CA VAL A 173 14.73 4.49 22.21
C VAL A 173 14.22 4.79 20.80
N ASP A 174 13.55 3.83 20.15
CA ASP A 174 12.94 4.05 18.83
C ASP A 174 11.93 5.21 18.86
N ILE A 175 11.14 5.36 19.93
CA ILE A 175 10.19 6.47 20.09
C ILE A 175 10.92 7.82 20.07
N ILE A 176 12.01 7.96 20.84
CA ILE A 176 12.78 9.21 20.92
C ILE A 176 13.43 9.51 19.57
N LEU A 177 14.05 8.51 18.95
CA LEU A 177 14.71 8.65 17.65
C LEU A 177 13.72 8.98 16.53
N ALA A 178 12.57 8.30 16.50
CA ALA A 178 11.50 8.56 15.53
C ALA A 178 10.96 9.99 15.69
N THR A 179 10.70 10.41 16.92
CA THR A 179 10.21 11.77 17.19
C THR A 179 11.19 12.83 16.68
N SER A 180 12.47 12.69 17.01
CA SER A 180 13.52 13.59 16.54
C SER A 180 13.63 13.59 15.00
N PHE A 181 13.66 12.41 14.38
CA PHE A 181 13.71 12.28 12.92
C PHE A 181 12.52 12.95 12.23
N LEU A 182 11.31 12.77 12.75
CA LEU A 182 10.09 13.33 12.16
C LEU A 182 10.05 14.86 12.27
N GLN A 183 10.53 15.42 13.38
CA GLN A 183 10.69 16.87 13.53
C GLN A 183 11.72 17.41 12.52
N GLU A 184 12.89 16.78 12.42
CA GLU A 184 13.92 17.14 11.42
C GLU A 184 13.39 17.04 9.98
N PHE A 185 12.61 15.98 9.67
CA PHE A 185 12.04 15.75 8.36
C PHE A 185 11.10 16.88 7.91
N VAL A 186 10.26 17.36 8.83
CA VAL A 186 9.34 18.49 8.58
C VAL A 186 10.12 19.80 8.45
N GLU A 187 11.17 19.99 9.24
CA GLU A 187 12.00 21.20 9.20
C GLU A 187 12.81 21.27 7.89
N ALA A 188 13.33 20.13 7.42
CA ALA A 188 14.05 20.02 6.15
C ALA A 188 13.19 20.47 4.96
N ARG A 189 11.87 20.25 5.01
CA ARG A 189 10.92 20.70 3.97
C ARG A 189 10.89 22.22 3.81
N ARG A 190 11.32 23.01 4.81
CA ARG A 190 11.41 24.48 4.68
C ARG A 190 12.53 24.94 3.76
N THR A 191 13.40 24.03 3.31
CA THR A 191 14.47 24.33 2.34
C THR A 191 13.90 24.77 0.99
N ALA A 192 14.45 25.84 0.41
CA ALA A 192 13.96 26.47 -0.82
C ALA A 192 13.84 25.51 -2.04
N GLY A 193 14.59 24.40 -2.05
CA GLY A 193 14.51 23.38 -3.11
C GLY A 193 13.26 22.49 -3.06
N LEU A 194 12.47 22.53 -1.98
CA LEU A 194 11.32 21.64 -1.75
C LEU A 194 9.96 22.36 -1.87
N ASN A 195 9.91 23.53 -2.50
CA ASN A 195 8.68 24.32 -2.66
C ASN A 195 7.56 23.58 -3.41
N ASN A 196 7.92 22.66 -4.32
CA ASN A 196 6.98 21.85 -5.09
C ASN A 196 6.57 20.55 -4.37
N ALA A 197 7.19 20.22 -3.23
CA ALA A 197 6.83 19.05 -2.44
C ALA A 197 5.54 19.31 -1.64
N PRO A 198 4.79 18.25 -1.28
CA PRO A 198 3.67 18.38 -0.36
C PRO A 198 4.05 19.11 0.93
N PRO A 199 3.24 20.07 1.41
CA PRO A 199 3.36 20.54 2.78
C PRO A 199 3.28 19.35 3.74
N CYS A 200 4.20 19.32 4.70
CA CYS A 200 4.20 18.35 5.79
C CYS A 200 4.28 19.08 7.13
N LEU A 201 3.67 18.49 8.15
CA LEU A 201 3.61 18.99 9.52
C LEU A 201 3.80 17.82 10.49
N TRP A 202 4.40 18.09 11.64
CA TRP A 202 4.45 17.16 12.77
C TRP A 202 3.77 17.81 13.97
N SER A 203 2.99 17.02 14.71
CA SER A 203 2.34 17.44 15.95
C SER A 203 2.50 16.38 17.03
N PRO A 204 2.76 16.76 18.30
CA PRO A 204 2.73 15.81 19.41
C PRO A 204 1.31 15.38 19.79
N THR A 205 0.28 16.11 19.33
CA THR A 205 -1.13 15.86 19.65
C THR A 205 -1.94 15.58 18.40
N PRO A 206 -3.07 14.85 18.49
CA PRO A 206 -3.90 14.53 17.33
C PRO A 206 -4.38 15.82 16.65
N PRO A 207 -4.19 15.97 15.33
CA PRO A 207 -4.70 17.12 14.59
C PRO A 207 -6.23 17.06 14.49
N LEU A 208 -6.86 18.23 14.31
CA LEU A 208 -8.33 18.36 14.23
C LEU A 208 -8.93 17.56 13.07
N GLU A 209 -8.16 17.33 12.02
CA GLU A 209 -8.53 16.49 10.89
C GLU A 209 -8.85 15.04 11.28
N LEU A 210 -8.42 14.57 12.45
CA LEU A 210 -8.78 13.25 12.98
C LEU A 210 -10.06 13.25 13.82
N GLU A 211 -10.86 14.32 13.78
CA GLU A 211 -12.18 14.32 14.40
C GLU A 211 -13.04 13.17 13.87
N GLY A 212 -13.56 12.34 14.79
CA GLY A 212 -14.31 11.12 14.47
C GLY A 212 -13.46 9.85 14.31
N ALA A 213 -12.13 9.94 14.40
CA ALA A 213 -11.28 8.75 14.47
C ALA A 213 -11.47 8.00 15.81
N PRO A 214 -11.29 6.66 15.84
CA PRO A 214 -11.36 5.89 17.07
C PRO A 214 -10.27 6.31 18.07
N SER A 215 -10.54 6.15 19.37
CA SER A 215 -9.64 6.55 20.46
C SER A 215 -8.22 5.99 20.31
N GLU A 216 -8.11 4.74 19.89
CA GLU A 216 -6.85 4.02 19.67
C GLU A 216 -6.02 4.69 18.57
N ALA A 217 -6.67 5.21 17.53
CA ALA A 217 -6.03 5.95 16.45
C ALA A 217 -5.49 7.32 16.91
N LEU A 218 -6.10 7.91 17.95
CA LEU A 218 -5.70 9.18 18.55
C LEU A 218 -4.56 9.03 19.58
N THR A 219 -4.13 7.81 19.90
CA THR A 219 -2.97 7.59 20.76
C THR A 219 -1.73 7.24 19.94
N ALA A 220 -0.84 8.21 19.70
CA ALA A 220 0.44 8.02 19.02
C ALA A 220 1.60 8.43 19.92
N ASN A 221 2.65 7.60 20.02
CA ASN A 221 3.77 7.84 20.93
C ASN A 221 4.97 8.56 20.28
N ALA A 222 5.03 8.62 18.95
CA ALA A 222 6.01 9.42 18.19
C ALA A 222 5.36 10.61 17.45
N GLY A 223 4.15 10.99 17.85
CA GLY A 223 3.36 12.09 17.28
C GLY A 223 2.64 11.74 15.98
N PHE A 224 2.14 12.79 15.32
CA PHE A 224 1.32 12.71 14.11
C PHE A 224 2.02 13.45 12.97
N VAL A 225 2.15 12.79 11.83
CA VAL A 225 2.67 13.41 10.60
C VAL A 225 1.52 13.68 9.65
N THR A 226 1.37 14.92 9.21
CA THR A 226 0.33 15.34 8.28
C THR A 226 0.95 15.76 6.96
N PHE A 227 0.46 15.23 5.84
CA PHE A 227 0.78 15.68 4.49
C PHE A 227 -0.44 16.32 3.83
N VAL A 228 -0.23 17.39 3.07
CA VAL A 228 -1.29 18.00 2.26
C VAL A 228 -1.00 17.76 0.79
N ILE A 229 -1.82 16.93 0.15
CA ILE A 229 -1.67 16.53 -1.25
C ILE A 229 -2.59 17.42 -2.10
N PHE A 230 -2.02 18.11 -3.09
CA PHE A 230 -2.74 18.92 -4.07
C PHE A 230 -2.78 18.20 -5.43
N PRO A 231 -3.67 18.56 -6.36
CA PRO A 231 -3.77 17.94 -7.69
C PRO A 231 -2.43 17.84 -8.43
N ARG A 232 -1.59 18.88 -8.34
CA ARG A 232 -0.24 18.91 -8.94
C ARG A 232 0.72 17.80 -8.45
N HIS A 233 0.45 17.21 -7.28
CA HIS A 233 1.25 16.12 -6.71
C HIS A 233 0.81 14.74 -7.24
N VAL A 234 -0.39 14.64 -7.82
CA VAL A 234 -1.02 13.37 -8.25
C VAL A 234 -1.48 13.38 -9.70
N GLU A 235 -1.12 14.41 -10.48
CA GLU A 235 -1.45 14.48 -11.91
C GLU A 235 -0.61 13.50 -12.75
N GLY A 236 -1.25 12.85 -13.72
CA GLY A 236 -0.60 11.95 -14.68
C GLY A 236 0.24 10.88 -14.01
N ARG A 237 1.51 10.76 -14.43
CA ARG A 237 2.44 9.73 -13.93
C ARG A 237 2.88 9.93 -12.48
N LYS A 238 2.54 11.06 -11.83
CA LYS A 238 2.92 11.31 -10.42
C LYS A 238 2.06 10.53 -9.43
N LEU A 239 0.86 10.12 -9.84
CA LEU A 239 -0.12 9.44 -8.99
C LEU A 239 0.47 8.21 -8.32
N ASP A 240 1.02 7.28 -9.11
CA ASP A 240 1.56 6.02 -8.57
C ASP A 240 2.75 6.25 -7.66
N ARG A 241 3.60 7.24 -7.97
CA ARG A 241 4.71 7.62 -7.10
C ARG A 241 4.21 8.17 -5.75
N ALA A 242 3.18 9.01 -5.76
CA ALA A 242 2.59 9.54 -4.53
C ALA A 242 1.96 8.42 -3.67
N VAL A 243 1.25 7.49 -4.33
CA VAL A 243 0.67 6.31 -3.67
C VAL A 243 1.76 5.48 -3.02
N TRP A 244 2.83 5.16 -3.76
CA TRP A 244 3.94 4.37 -3.26
C TRP A 244 4.64 5.06 -2.08
N SER A 245 4.96 6.35 -2.21
CA SER A 245 5.63 7.12 -1.14
C SER A 245 4.81 7.18 0.15
N LEU A 246 3.50 7.38 0.07
CA LEU A 246 2.64 7.43 1.25
C LEU A 246 2.41 6.04 1.84
N SER A 247 2.21 5.02 0.99
CA SER A 247 2.00 3.64 1.42
C SER A 247 3.23 3.04 2.11
N THR A 248 4.43 3.56 1.83
CA THR A 248 5.70 3.08 2.40
C THR A 248 6.29 4.04 3.46
N PHE A 249 5.59 5.13 3.79
CA PHE A 249 6.15 6.19 4.64
C PHE A 249 6.61 5.70 6.02
N HIS A 250 5.81 4.90 6.74
CA HIS A 250 6.24 4.40 8.05
C HIS A 250 7.43 3.45 7.94
N ALA A 251 7.47 2.60 6.90
CA ALA A 251 8.59 1.69 6.67
C ALA A 251 9.87 2.51 6.42
N TYR A 252 9.77 3.59 5.65
CA TYR A 252 10.85 4.55 5.45
C TYR A 252 11.34 5.17 6.77
N VAL A 253 10.44 5.64 7.64
CA VAL A 253 10.81 6.20 8.96
C VAL A 253 11.46 5.12 9.84
N SER A 254 10.84 3.94 9.92
CA SER A 254 11.33 2.81 10.73
C SER A 254 12.72 2.36 10.31
N TYR A 255 12.99 2.34 9.00
CA TYR A 255 14.30 2.03 8.47
C TYR A 255 15.34 3.07 8.91
N HIS A 256 15.03 4.37 8.80
CA HIS A 256 15.97 5.43 9.18
C HIS A 256 16.22 5.49 10.69
N VAL A 257 15.21 5.19 11.51
CA VAL A 257 15.36 5.07 12.97
C VAL A 257 16.36 3.96 13.30
N LYS A 258 16.22 2.78 12.66
CA LYS A 258 17.12 1.64 12.87
C LYS A 258 18.52 1.83 12.31
N VAL A 259 18.66 2.50 11.16
CA VAL A 259 19.98 2.73 10.53
C VAL A 259 20.77 3.82 11.24
N LYS A 260 20.12 4.90 11.71
CA LYS A 260 20.80 5.92 12.53
C LYS A 260 21.45 5.31 13.78
N PHE A 261 20.87 4.23 14.33
CA PHE A 261 21.43 3.48 15.46
C PHE A 261 22.73 2.71 15.14
N LEU A 262 22.95 2.30 13.89
CA LEU A 262 24.15 1.55 13.49
C LEU A 262 25.37 2.44 13.16
N LEU A 263 25.18 3.75 13.08
CA LEU A 263 26.21 4.73 12.70
C LEU A 263 26.66 5.64 13.86
N THR A 264 26.14 5.40 15.07
CA THR A 264 26.54 6.04 16.33
C THR A 264 27.10 5.01 17.28
#